data_AF-A0A2G2ZWK1-F1
#
_entry.id   AF-A0A2G2ZWK1-F1
#
_cell.length_a   1.000
_cell.length_b   1.000
_cell.length_c   1.000
_cell.angle_alpha   90.00
_cell.angle_beta   90.00
_cell.angle_gamma   90.00
#
_symmetry.space_group_name_H-M   'P 1'
#
loop_
_entity.id
_entity.type
_entity.pdbx_description
1 polymer ?
#
loop_
_entity_poly.entity_id
_entity_poly.type
_entity_poly.pdbx_seq_one_letter_code
_entity_poly.pdbx_strand_id
1 'polypeptide(L)'
;MRSILEVWTRLSDESVTVLDRGRAKQYGVSEEVRYLIDFNKWEIFVNDDSTRSFMSLEVVAGGLAQIRMQIQAVNEVYKLHNLPEFYKDPRPHVSLAWTLGDIRDTLKRMVEEEMKKYKAGLSSQQKCIFTSKFNGILCKIGNKMHEICKFQEE
;
A
#
# COMPACT_ATOMS: atom_id res chain seq x y z
N MET A 1 4.29 -4.79 -10.39
CA MET A 1 3.80 -4.68 -9.01
C MET A 1 4.93 -4.42 -8.04
N ARG A 2 5.28 -3.14 -7.99
CA ARG A 2 5.90 -2.59 -6.80
C ARG A 2 4.80 -2.61 -5.74
N SER A 3 4.96 -3.41 -4.69
CA SER A 3 4.06 -3.40 -3.54
C SER A 3 3.71 -1.98 -3.11
N ILE A 4 2.57 -1.72 -2.49
CA ILE A 4 2.35 -0.39 -1.89
C ILE A 4 3.38 -0.10 -0.76
N LEU A 5 4.12 -1.12 -0.31
CA LEU A 5 5.36 -0.99 0.45
C LEU A 5 6.63 -0.72 -0.40
N GLU A 6 6.67 -1.11 -1.68
CA GLU A 6 7.75 -0.83 -2.64
C GLU A 6 7.55 0.47 -3.46
N VAL A 7 6.54 1.29 -3.15
CA VAL A 7 6.47 2.69 -3.63
C VAL A 7 7.71 3.51 -3.19
N TRP A 8 8.59 2.92 -2.37
CA TRP A 8 9.74 3.55 -1.74
C TRP A 8 11.13 3.30 -2.36
N THR A 9 11.27 2.79 -3.59
CA THR A 9 12.61 2.42 -4.11
C THR A 9 13.02 2.97 -5.47
N ARG A 10 12.33 3.97 -6.04
CA ARG A 10 12.86 4.62 -7.27
C ARG A 10 12.43 6.07 -7.47
N LEU A 11 12.67 6.91 -6.46
CA LEU A 11 12.87 8.34 -6.65
C LEU A 11 14.39 8.60 -6.64
N SER A 12 15.05 8.08 -7.67
CA SER A 12 16.44 8.36 -8.00
C SER A 12 16.42 9.05 -9.37
N ASP A 13 15.91 10.27 -9.40
CA ASP A 13 16.39 11.28 -10.32
C ASP A 13 16.19 12.64 -9.65
N GLU A 14 17.28 13.40 -9.65
CA GLU A 14 17.48 14.65 -8.93
C GLU A 14 16.43 15.69 -9.36
N SER A 15 15.48 16.04 -8.49
CA SER A 15 14.77 17.34 -8.48
C SER A 15 13.52 17.42 -7.58
N VAL A 16 13.08 16.35 -6.90
CA VAL A 16 11.89 16.45 -6.04
C VAL A 16 12.23 17.16 -4.73
N THR A 17 12.01 18.47 -4.70
CA THR A 17 12.07 19.30 -3.50
C THR A 17 11.20 18.71 -2.40
N VAL A 18 11.82 18.48 -1.25
CA VAL A 18 11.24 18.06 0.02
C VAL A 18 9.91 18.77 0.27
N LEU A 19 8.83 17.99 0.39
CA LEU A 19 7.57 18.47 0.98
C LEU A 19 7.84 18.77 2.45
N ASP A 20 8.10 20.02 2.76
CA ASP A 20 8.12 20.54 4.12
C ASP A 20 6.71 20.39 4.75
N ARG A 21 6.63 20.30 6.08
CA ARG A 21 5.37 20.13 6.85
C ARG A 21 4.32 21.19 6.46
N GLY A 22 4.76 22.42 6.15
CA GLY A 22 3.88 23.49 5.71
C GLY A 22 3.26 23.28 4.32
N ARG A 23 3.92 22.54 3.42
CA ARG A 23 3.46 22.30 2.04
C ARG A 23 2.55 21.07 1.91
N ALA A 24 2.68 20.08 2.79
CA ALA A 24 1.80 18.90 2.81
C ALA A 24 0.32 19.24 3.04
N LYS A 25 0.03 20.28 3.85
CA LYS A 25 -1.33 20.81 4.05
C LYS A 25 -1.96 21.37 2.78
N GLN A 26 -1.16 22.01 1.92
CA GLN A 26 -1.61 22.59 0.65
C GLN A 26 -2.06 21.51 -0.37
N TYR A 27 -1.55 20.28 -0.23
CA TYR A 27 -1.90 19.14 -1.09
C TYR A 27 -2.96 18.21 -0.47
N GLY A 28 -3.61 18.63 0.62
CA GLY A 28 -4.69 17.85 1.25
C GLY A 28 -4.22 16.66 2.10
N VAL A 29 -2.93 16.58 2.45
CA VAL A 29 -2.45 15.63 3.45
C VAL A 29 -2.83 16.18 4.83
N SER A 30 -3.99 15.77 5.33
CA SER A 30 -4.50 16.14 6.66
C SER A 30 -3.60 15.57 7.77
N GLU A 31 -3.25 16.41 8.74
CA GLU A 31 -2.48 16.04 9.95
C GLU A 31 -3.28 15.22 10.98
N GLU A 32 -4.58 14.97 10.76
CA GLU A 32 -5.51 14.56 11.84
C GLU A 32 -6.26 13.24 11.58
N VAL A 33 -6.05 12.56 10.46
CA VAL A 33 -6.82 11.34 10.17
C VAL A 33 -6.15 10.12 10.83
N ARG A 34 -6.48 9.87 12.09
CA ARG A 34 -6.31 8.54 12.69
C ARG A 34 -7.43 7.64 12.15
N TYR A 35 -7.08 6.65 11.33
CA TYR A 35 -8.04 5.69 10.79
C TYR A 35 -7.53 4.25 10.89
N LEU A 36 -8.47 3.32 10.86
CA LEU A 36 -8.20 1.89 10.82
C LEU A 36 -8.13 1.41 9.36
N ILE A 37 -7.23 0.49 9.10
CA ILE A 37 -7.02 -0.16 7.81
C ILE A 37 -7.38 -1.63 7.96
N ASP A 38 -8.36 -2.07 7.18
CA ASP A 38 -8.83 -3.46 7.20
C ASP A 38 -8.26 -4.23 6.01
N PHE A 39 -7.44 -5.23 6.32
CA PHE A 39 -6.85 -6.16 5.37
C PHE A 39 -7.73 -7.41 5.28
N ASN A 40 -8.52 -7.49 4.20
CA ASN A 40 -9.69 -8.39 4.15
C ASN A 40 -9.65 -9.41 3.02
N LYS A 41 -8.69 -9.27 2.10
CA LYS A 41 -8.62 -10.08 0.89
C LYS A 41 -7.21 -10.58 0.67
N TRP A 42 -7.07 -11.90 0.60
CA TRP A 42 -5.86 -12.50 0.05
C TRP A 42 -5.76 -12.21 -1.44
N GLU A 43 -4.59 -11.81 -1.89
CA GLU A 43 -4.30 -11.58 -3.30
C GLU A 43 -2.86 -11.96 -3.62
N ILE A 44 -2.66 -12.47 -4.84
CA ILE A 44 -1.33 -12.74 -5.37
C ILE A 44 -1.01 -11.71 -6.43
N PHE A 45 0.08 -10.99 -6.18
CA PHE A 45 0.57 -9.93 -7.04
C PHE A 45 1.88 -10.36 -7.70
N VAL A 46 2.14 -9.88 -8.91
CA VAL A 46 3.36 -10.19 -9.67
C VAL A 46 4.01 -8.89 -10.11
N ASN A 47 5.33 -8.74 -9.94
CA ASN A 47 6.02 -7.52 -10.32
C ASN A 47 5.95 -7.25 -11.84
N ASP A 48 6.27 -6.03 -12.29
CA ASP A 48 5.98 -5.61 -13.68
C ASP A 48 6.83 -6.34 -14.72
N ASP A 49 8.00 -6.82 -14.32
CA ASP A 49 8.89 -7.64 -15.16
C ASP A 49 8.65 -9.16 -14.99
N SER A 50 7.64 -9.55 -14.21
CA SER A 50 7.27 -10.94 -13.93
C SER A 50 8.38 -11.82 -13.34
N THR A 51 9.36 -11.21 -12.69
CA THR A 51 10.46 -11.94 -12.04
C THR A 51 10.14 -12.36 -10.60
N ARG A 52 9.04 -11.88 -10.01
CA ARG A 52 8.65 -12.15 -8.62
C ARG A 52 7.14 -12.19 -8.42
N SER A 53 6.70 -13.12 -7.59
CA SER A 53 5.32 -13.23 -7.10
C SER A 53 5.25 -12.92 -5.61
N PHE A 54 4.20 -12.23 -5.17
CA PHE A 54 4.00 -11.75 -3.80
C PHE A 54 2.67 -12.25 -3.26
N MET A 55 2.71 -12.91 -2.10
CA MET A 55 1.53 -13.23 -1.33
C MET A 55 1.19 -12.05 -0.42
N SER A 56 -0.01 -11.49 -0.60
CA SER A 56 -0.36 -10.19 -0.01
C SER A 56 -1.78 -10.17 0.56
N LEU A 57 -2.02 -9.19 1.44
CA LEU A 57 -3.35 -8.82 1.89
C LEU A 57 -3.73 -7.46 1.31
N GLU A 58 -4.81 -7.42 0.55
CA GLU A 58 -5.37 -6.23 -0.08
C GLU A 58 -6.40 -5.55 0.82
N VAL A 59 -6.35 -4.21 0.82
CA VAL A 59 -7.32 -3.34 1.49
C VAL A 59 -8.47 -3.07 0.53
N VAL A 60 -9.64 -3.64 0.82
CA VAL A 60 -10.84 -3.51 -0.04
C VAL A 60 -12.02 -2.81 0.65
N ALA A 61 -11.89 -2.46 1.93
CA ALA A 61 -12.95 -1.83 2.71
C ALA A 61 -12.40 -0.76 3.67
N GLY A 62 -12.34 -1.04 4.98
CA GLY A 62 -11.92 -0.09 6.00
C GLY A 62 -10.57 0.56 5.69
N GLY A 63 -10.52 1.89 5.73
CA GLY A 63 -9.31 2.68 5.45
C GLY A 63 -9.01 2.95 3.97
N LEU A 64 -9.68 2.28 3.02
CA LEU A 64 -9.38 2.42 1.59
C LEU A 64 -9.59 3.86 1.08
N ALA A 65 -10.65 4.53 1.51
CA ALA A 65 -10.95 5.90 1.09
C ALA A 65 -9.84 6.89 1.54
N GLN A 66 -9.39 6.76 2.79
CA GLN A 66 -8.33 7.57 3.35
C GLN A 66 -6.99 7.32 2.65
N ILE A 67 -6.65 6.06 2.36
CA ILE A 67 -5.45 5.73 1.57
C ILE A 67 -5.54 6.33 0.17
N ARG A 68 -6.70 6.26 -0.50
CA ARG A 68 -6.89 6.86 -1.83
C ARG A 68 -6.69 8.37 -1.81
N MET A 69 -7.14 9.07 -0.76
CA MET A 69 -6.86 10.51 -0.61
C MET A 69 -5.35 10.78 -0.50
N GLN A 70 -4.61 9.96 0.25
CA GLN A 70 -3.16 10.08 0.37
C GLN A 70 -2.45 9.83 -0.98
N ILE A 71 -2.89 8.81 -1.72
CA ILE A 71 -2.36 8.52 -3.07
C ILE A 71 -2.66 9.70 -4.01
N GLN A 72 -3.85 10.29 -3.94
CA GLN A 72 -4.19 11.45 -4.76
C GLN A 72 -3.26 12.64 -4.44
N ALA A 73 -3.00 12.91 -3.16
CA ALA A 73 -2.08 13.98 -2.77
C ALA A 73 -0.67 13.75 -3.34
N VAL A 74 -0.19 12.50 -3.35
CA VAL A 74 1.08 12.14 -4.01
C VAL A 74 1.01 12.37 -5.52
N ASN A 75 -0.09 11.98 -6.18
CA ASN A 75 -0.28 12.18 -7.61
C ASN A 75 -0.29 13.66 -8.00
N GLU A 76 -0.87 14.55 -7.17
CA GLU A 76 -0.81 16.00 -7.41
C GLU A 76 0.63 16.53 -7.37
N VAL A 77 1.46 16.01 -6.46
CA VAL A 77 2.89 16.34 -6.42
C VAL A 77 3.61 15.84 -7.68
N TYR A 78 3.30 14.63 -8.15
CA TYR A 78 3.87 14.10 -9.40
C TYR A 78 3.50 15.00 -10.60
N LYS A 79 2.23 15.41 -10.70
CA LYS A 79 1.74 16.30 -11.76
C LYS A 79 2.47 17.65 -11.77
N LEU A 80 2.72 18.24 -10.61
CA LEU A 80 3.47 19.49 -10.49
C LEU A 80 4.91 19.39 -11.02
N HIS A 81 5.48 18.19 -11.00
CA HIS A 81 6.80 17.91 -11.55
C HIS A 81 6.74 17.30 -12.96
N ASN A 82 5.60 17.37 -13.65
CA ASN A 82 5.37 16.78 -14.98
C ASN A 82 5.64 15.27 -15.04
N LEU A 83 5.45 14.56 -13.93
CA LEU A 83 5.57 13.11 -13.85
C LEU A 83 4.18 12.46 -14.03
N PRO A 84 4.12 11.26 -14.64
CA PRO A 84 2.87 10.52 -14.74
C PRO A 84 2.42 10.02 -13.36
N GLU A 85 1.13 9.81 -13.17
CA GLU A 85 0.62 9.14 -11.97
C GLU A 85 1.28 7.77 -11.80
N PHE A 86 1.62 7.41 -10.56
CA PHE A 86 2.41 6.21 -10.29
C PHE A 86 1.64 4.92 -10.63
N TYR A 87 0.33 4.87 -10.35
CA TYR A 87 -0.58 3.80 -10.76
C TYR A 87 -1.92 4.37 -11.22
N LYS A 88 -2.43 3.88 -12.35
CA LYS A 88 -3.78 4.25 -12.85
C LYS A 88 -4.91 3.68 -11.98
N ASP A 89 -4.76 2.45 -11.51
CA ASP A 89 -5.70 1.79 -10.61
C ASP A 89 -4.94 1.32 -9.35
N PRO A 90 -4.82 2.19 -8.32
CA PRO A 90 -4.08 1.86 -7.12
C PRO A 90 -4.82 0.80 -6.30
N ARG A 91 -4.11 -0.28 -5.96
CA ARG A 91 -4.59 -1.37 -5.12
C ARG A 91 -3.78 -1.46 -3.82
N PRO A 92 -4.17 -0.78 -2.74
CA PRO A 92 -3.44 -0.82 -1.47
C PRO A 92 -3.37 -2.20 -0.85
N HIS A 93 -2.16 -2.61 -0.47
CA HIS A 93 -1.90 -3.93 0.08
C HIS A 93 -0.61 -3.99 0.90
N VAL A 94 -0.50 -5.01 1.74
CA VAL A 94 0.74 -5.42 2.40
C VAL A 94 1.21 -6.75 1.83
N SER A 95 2.47 -6.82 1.42
CA SER A 95 3.09 -8.09 1.01
C SER A 95 3.66 -8.80 2.24
N LEU A 96 3.28 -10.07 2.43
CA LEU A 96 3.71 -10.88 3.56
C LEU A 96 4.93 -11.73 3.22
N ALA A 97 4.98 -12.26 1.99
CA ALA A 97 6.07 -13.07 1.47
C ALA A 97 6.17 -12.92 -0.06
N TRP A 98 7.33 -13.28 -0.62
CA TRP A 98 7.57 -13.28 -2.06
C TRP A 98 8.45 -14.44 -2.49
N THR A 99 8.42 -14.77 -3.78
CA THR A 99 9.26 -15.79 -4.40
C THR A 99 9.65 -15.39 -5.82
N LEU A 100 10.66 -16.06 -6.39
CA LEU A 100 11.13 -15.83 -7.75
C LEU A 100 10.17 -16.44 -8.78
N GLY A 101 10.05 -15.77 -9.93
CA GLY A 101 9.20 -16.14 -11.05
C GLY A 101 7.73 -15.73 -10.89
N ASP A 102 6.99 -15.79 -11.99
CA ASP A 102 5.53 -15.74 -11.99
C ASP A 102 4.98 -17.13 -11.68
N ILE A 103 4.59 -17.35 -10.44
CA ILE A 103 3.91 -18.58 -9.98
C ILE A 103 2.50 -18.27 -9.46
N ARG A 104 1.90 -17.19 -9.96
CA ARG A 104 0.63 -16.63 -9.49
C ARG A 104 -0.48 -17.67 -9.44
N ASP A 105 -0.64 -18.45 -10.50
CA ASP A 105 -1.74 -19.41 -10.60
C ASP A 105 -1.61 -20.54 -9.57
N THR A 106 -0.36 -20.97 -9.31
CA THR A 106 -0.05 -21.95 -8.27
C THR A 106 -0.34 -21.40 -6.88
N LEU A 107 0.13 -20.20 -6.57
CA LEU A 107 -0.12 -19.58 -5.26
C LEU A 107 -1.60 -19.26 -5.05
N LYS A 108 -2.31 -18.76 -6.07
CA LYS A 108 -3.75 -18.47 -6.00
C LYS A 108 -4.55 -19.72 -5.66
N ARG A 109 -4.28 -20.82 -6.37
CA ARG A 109 -4.93 -22.11 -6.10
C ARG A 109 -4.67 -22.58 -4.67
N MET A 110 -3.41 -22.56 -4.21
CA MET A 110 -3.05 -22.98 -2.85
C MET A 110 -3.76 -22.13 -1.79
N VAL A 111 -3.77 -20.80 -1.95
CA VAL A 111 -4.44 -19.90 -1.02
C VAL A 111 -5.95 -20.12 -1.01
N GLU A 112 -6.58 -20.30 -2.17
CA GLU A 112 -8.02 -20.58 -2.27
C GLU A 112 -8.40 -21.91 -1.62
N GLU A 113 -7.60 -22.96 -1.80
CA GLU A 113 -7.80 -24.27 -1.18
C GLU A 113 -7.70 -24.18 0.35
N GLU A 114 -6.67 -23.51 0.87
CA GLU A 114 -6.52 -23.31 2.32
C GLU A 114 -7.64 -22.45 2.91
N MET A 115 -8.05 -21.38 2.22
CA MET A 115 -9.16 -20.53 2.66
C MET A 115 -10.50 -21.28 2.65
N LYS A 116 -10.72 -22.20 1.71
CA LYS A 116 -11.91 -23.07 1.71
C LYS A 116 -11.94 -23.98 2.93
N LYS A 117 -10.81 -24.60 3.30
CA LYS A 117 -10.70 -25.43 4.52
C LYS A 117 -11.00 -24.61 5.78
N TYR A 118 -10.43 -23.41 5.87
CA TYR A 118 -10.66 -22.52 7.01
C TYR A 118 -12.14 -22.12 7.15
N LYS A 119 -12.80 -21.76 6.04
CA LYS A 119 -14.21 -21.36 6.04
C LYS A 119 -15.18 -22.51 6.36
N ALA A 120 -14.83 -23.75 6.04
CA ALA A 120 -15.65 -24.92 6.38
C ALA A 120 -15.76 -25.17 7.89
N GLY A 121 -14.88 -24.58 8.71
CA GLY A 121 -14.87 -24.72 10.17
C GLY A 121 -15.40 -23.51 10.97
N LEU A 122 -15.73 -22.38 10.34
CA LEU A 122 -16.14 -21.15 11.04
C LEU A 122 -17.57 -20.70 10.69
N SER A 123 -18.34 -20.31 11.72
CA SER A 123 -19.63 -19.66 11.59
C SER A 123 -19.47 -18.22 11.08
N SER A 124 -19.72 -17.97 9.78
CA SER A 124 -20.25 -16.75 9.11
C SER A 124 -19.75 -15.32 9.45
N GLN A 125 -18.95 -15.06 10.49
CA GLN A 125 -18.83 -13.71 11.07
C GLN A 125 -17.44 -13.04 11.00
N GLN A 126 -16.38 -13.71 10.54
CA GLN A 126 -15.08 -13.03 10.39
C GLN A 126 -14.94 -12.34 9.03
N LYS A 127 -15.12 -11.02 9.05
CA LYS A 127 -15.15 -10.13 7.88
C LYS A 127 -13.79 -9.49 7.54
N CYS A 128 -12.80 -9.61 8.43
CA CYS A 128 -11.46 -9.01 8.32
C CYS A 128 -10.39 -10.01 8.78
N ILE A 129 -9.24 -10.07 8.07
CA ILE A 129 -8.11 -10.95 8.43
C ILE A 129 -7.21 -10.25 9.44
N PHE A 130 -6.94 -8.95 9.22
CA PHE A 130 -6.08 -8.15 10.07
C PHE A 130 -6.47 -6.68 9.98
N THR A 131 -6.56 -6.00 11.12
CA THR A 131 -6.80 -4.54 11.18
C THR A 131 -5.58 -3.85 11.79
N SER A 132 -5.16 -2.74 11.19
CA SER A 132 -4.06 -1.92 11.68
C SER A 132 -4.48 -0.46 11.84
N LYS A 133 -3.88 0.24 12.80
CA LYS A 133 -4.03 1.69 12.95
C LYS A 133 -3.02 2.40 12.06
N PHE A 134 -3.50 3.34 11.25
CA PHE A 134 -2.61 4.21 10.48
C PHE A 134 -1.78 5.09 11.43
N ASN A 135 -0.46 5.09 11.26
CA ASN A 135 0.47 5.80 12.14
C ASN A 135 1.24 6.95 11.47
N GLY A 136 1.24 7.01 10.14
CA GLY A 136 1.97 8.04 9.42
C GLY A 136 2.33 7.65 7.99
N ILE A 137 2.94 8.61 7.28
CA ILE A 137 3.39 8.45 5.90
C ILE A 137 4.92 8.47 5.85
N LEU A 138 5.46 7.35 5.37
CA LEU A 138 6.86 7.14 5.02
C LEU A 138 7.33 8.16 3.98
N CYS A 139 8.60 8.57 3.85
CA CYS A 139 9.14 8.96 2.54
C CYS A 139 10.58 8.59 2.33
N LYS A 140 10.84 7.65 1.41
CA LYS A 140 12.18 7.19 1.07
C LYS A 140 12.68 7.87 -0.19
N ILE A 141 13.83 8.53 -0.07
CA ILE A 141 14.57 9.15 -1.17
C ILE A 141 16.00 8.59 -1.14
N GLY A 142 16.35 7.76 -2.11
CA GLY A 142 17.58 6.98 -2.09
C GLY A 142 17.69 6.11 -0.83
N ASN A 143 18.71 6.36 0.00
CA ASN A 143 18.93 5.67 1.27
C ASN A 143 18.39 6.44 2.49
N LYS A 144 17.72 7.57 2.29
CA LYS A 144 17.19 8.40 3.38
C LYS A 144 15.69 8.20 3.55
N MET A 145 15.23 8.28 4.79
CA MET A 145 13.83 8.18 5.19
C MET A 145 13.38 9.52 5.79
N HIS A 146 12.23 10.03 5.36
CA HIS A 146 11.67 11.33 5.68
C HIS A 146 10.21 11.15 6.14
N GLU A 147 9.90 11.40 7.40
CA GLU A 147 8.52 11.32 7.90
C GLU A 147 7.70 12.50 7.37
N ILE A 148 6.66 12.24 6.56
CA ILE A 148 5.77 13.28 6.03
C ILE A 148 4.68 13.63 7.05
N CYS A 149 4.13 12.61 7.70
CA CYS A 149 3.13 12.75 8.75
C CYS A 149 3.39 11.65 9.77
N LYS A 150 3.34 11.98 11.07
CA LYS A 150 3.50 11.03 12.17
C LYS A 150 2.57 11.43 13.30
N PHE A 151 1.83 10.47 13.83
CA PHE A 151 1.10 10.64 15.08
C PHE A 151 2.04 10.28 16.23
N GLN A 152 2.06 11.09 17.29
CA GLN A 152 2.70 10.67 18.54
C GLN A 152 1.83 9.56 19.14
N GLU A 153 2.47 8.46 19.55
CA GLU A 153 1.84 7.50 20.46
C GLU A 153 1.71 8.20 21.82
N GLU A 154 0.48 8.29 22.33
CA GLU A 154 0.21 8.69 23.72
C GLU A 154 0.70 7.59 24.67
#